data_AF-A0A935YM13-F1
#
_entry.id   AF-A0A935YM13-F1
#
_cell.length_a   1.000
_cell.length_b   1.000
_cell.length_c   1.000
_cell.angle_alpha   90.00
_cell.angle_beta   90.00
_cell.angle_gamma   90.00
#
_symmetry.space_group_name_H-M   'P 1'
#
loop_
_entity.id
_entity.type
_entity.pdbx_description
1 polymer ?
#
loop_
_entity_poly.entity_id
_entity_poly.type
_entity_poly.pdbx_seq_one_letter_code
_entity_poly.pdbx_strand_id
1 'polypeptide(L)'
;MRRALRISDFLCTHAQIAFDMMGADPVAGQARYILAWIRRTGASSFTLRDAYQALRAGFKAPAEMVPPLDLLAEHDVIRCRPEPPRSRPGRPPSPVFDVNPRLHTHNARNTHNSVLGASARNSVNSVQDFGAAEPAAASARKDDDDA
;
A
#
# COMPACT_ATOMS: atom_id res chain seq x y z
N MET A 1 2.51 22.12 23.91
CA MET A 1 3.32 21.39 22.90
C MET A 1 2.63 20.16 22.30
N ARG A 2 2.16 19.16 23.07
CA ARG A 2 1.58 17.92 22.50
C ARG A 2 0.41 18.11 21.50
N ARG A 3 -0.43 19.14 21.66
CA ARG A 3 -1.56 19.41 20.74
C ARG A 3 -1.10 19.91 19.36
N ALA A 4 -0.04 20.72 19.30
CA ALA A 4 0.52 21.21 18.04
C ALA A 4 1.16 20.08 17.23
N LEU A 5 1.84 19.13 17.89
CA LEU A 5 2.42 17.95 17.24
C LEU A 5 1.37 17.04 16.58
N ARG A 6 0.19 16.90 17.19
CA ARG A 6 -0.92 16.13 16.61
C ARG A 6 -1.47 16.77 15.34
N ILE A 7 -1.55 18.10 15.31
CA ILE A 7 -2.00 18.85 14.15
C ILE A 7 -0.95 18.79 13.03
N SER A 8 0.34 18.90 13.34
CA SER A 8 1.38 18.77 12.32
C SER A 8 1.39 17.39 11.69
N ASP A 9 1.21 16.31 12.47
CA ASP A 9 1.17 14.95 11.95
C ASP A 9 -0.01 14.72 10.98
N PHE A 10 -1.19 15.22 11.36
CA PHE A 10 -2.38 15.19 10.51
C PHE A 10 -2.17 15.97 9.20
N LEU A 11 -1.64 17.19 9.29
CA LEU A 11 -1.38 18.06 8.13
C LEU A 11 -0.30 17.47 7.22
N CYS A 12 0.77 16.90 7.77
CA CYS A 12 1.82 16.24 6.99
C CYS A 12 1.27 15.04 6.21
N THR A 13 0.44 14.21 6.86
CA THR A 13 -0.20 13.07 6.19
C THR A 13 -1.11 13.54 5.05
N HIS A 14 -1.92 14.58 5.27
CA HIS A 14 -2.80 15.12 4.23
C HIS A 14 -2.03 15.78 3.09
N ALA A 15 -0.92 16.47 3.39
CA ALA A 15 -0.06 17.05 2.38
C ALA A 15 0.53 15.95 1.48
N GLN A 16 1.05 14.87 2.06
CA GLN A 16 1.58 13.73 1.29
C GLN A 16 0.53 13.14 0.35
N ILE A 17 -0.69 12.89 0.86
CA ILE A 17 -1.80 12.37 0.06
C ILE A 17 -2.18 13.35 -1.06
N ALA A 18 -2.26 14.64 -0.77
CA ALA A 18 -2.56 15.66 -1.78
C ALA A 18 -1.47 15.71 -2.87
N PHE A 19 -0.18 15.65 -2.49
CA PHE A 19 0.93 15.57 -3.44
C PHE A 19 0.89 14.32 -4.32
N ASP A 20 0.50 13.19 -3.74
CA ASP A 20 0.29 11.96 -4.49
C ASP A 20 -0.90 12.05 -5.45
N MET A 21 -2.02 12.62 -5.03
CA MET A 21 -3.21 12.83 -5.87
C MET A 21 -2.96 13.80 -7.01
N MET A 22 -2.14 14.83 -6.79
CA MET A 22 -1.78 15.79 -7.84
C MET A 22 -0.86 15.19 -8.91
N GLY A 23 -0.31 13.99 -8.70
CA GLY A 23 0.62 13.36 -9.63
C GLY A 23 1.85 14.24 -9.89
N ALA A 24 2.29 14.98 -8.87
CA ALA A 24 3.27 16.06 -9.00
C ALA A 24 4.63 15.59 -9.54
N ASP A 25 4.96 14.31 -9.36
CA ASP A 25 6.14 13.69 -9.97
C ASP A 25 5.78 12.37 -10.71
N PRO A 26 5.77 12.38 -12.06
CA PRO A 26 5.55 11.17 -12.85
C PRO A 26 6.67 10.14 -12.66
N VAL A 27 7.90 10.56 -12.32
CA VAL A 27 9.04 9.67 -12.09
C VAL A 27 8.84 8.86 -10.82
N ALA A 28 8.43 9.50 -9.71
CA ALA A 28 8.05 8.80 -8.49
C ALA A 28 6.87 7.84 -8.69
N GLY A 29 5.88 8.21 -9.51
CA GLY A 29 4.78 7.31 -9.90
C GLY A 29 5.27 6.05 -10.61
N GLN A 30 6.15 6.21 -11.60
CA GLN A 30 6.78 5.11 -12.34
C GLN A 30 7.70 4.25 -11.46
N ALA A 31 8.47 4.87 -10.55
CA ALA A 31 9.32 4.16 -9.60
C ALA A 31 8.48 3.27 -8.66
N ARG A 32 7.33 3.76 -8.17
CA ARG A 32 6.38 2.97 -7.39
C ARG A 32 5.80 1.80 -8.18
N TYR A 33 5.52 2.00 -9.47
CA TYR A 33 5.04 0.95 -10.35
C TYR A 33 6.08 -0.18 -10.53
N ILE A 34 7.36 0.19 -10.74
CA ILE A 34 8.47 -0.76 -10.78
C ILE A 34 8.63 -1.48 -9.44
N LEU A 35 8.58 -0.76 -8.32
CA LEU A 35 8.68 -1.33 -6.98
C LEU A 35 7.56 -2.35 -6.69
N ALA A 36 6.32 -2.05 -7.10
CA ALA A 36 5.19 -2.97 -6.96
C ALA A 36 5.41 -4.25 -7.78
N TRP A 37 5.96 -4.13 -8.99
CA TRP A 37 6.33 -5.29 -9.81
C TRP A 37 7.41 -6.15 -9.16
N ILE A 38 8.51 -5.55 -8.66
CA ILE A 38 9.59 -6.25 -7.95
C ILE A 38 9.04 -7.01 -6.75
N ARG A 39 8.16 -6.38 -5.96
CA ARG A 39 7.52 -7.00 -4.79
C ARG A 39 6.64 -8.19 -5.18
N ARG A 40 5.97 -8.13 -6.33
CA ARG A 40 5.10 -9.20 -6.83
C ARG A 40 5.89 -10.39 -7.38
N THR A 41 6.98 -10.13 -8.10
CA THR A 41 7.80 -11.19 -8.70
C THR A 41 8.77 -11.82 -7.71
N GLY A 42 9.17 -11.09 -6.66
CA GLY A 42 10.17 -11.57 -5.70
C GLY A 42 11.55 -11.72 -6.33
N ALA A 43 11.83 -10.99 -7.41
CA ALA A 43 13.08 -11.10 -8.13
C ALA A 43 14.24 -10.54 -7.29
N SER A 44 15.28 -11.34 -7.09
CA SER A 44 16.52 -10.90 -6.42
C SER A 44 17.43 -10.07 -7.33
N SER A 45 17.31 -10.26 -8.65
CA SER A 45 18.07 -9.55 -9.67
C SER A 45 17.28 -9.52 -10.97
N PHE A 46 17.33 -8.42 -11.72
CA PHE A 46 16.68 -8.29 -13.01
C PHE A 46 17.53 -7.45 -13.97
N THR A 47 17.27 -7.55 -15.28
CA THR A 47 17.91 -6.69 -16.28
C THR A 47 16.98 -5.59 -16.74
N LEU A 48 17.52 -4.49 -17.26
CA LEU A 48 16.70 -3.40 -17.83
C LEU A 48 15.69 -3.92 -18.85
N ARG A 49 16.12 -4.87 -19.70
CA ARG A 49 15.27 -5.46 -20.73
C ARG A 49 14.15 -6.31 -20.14
N ASP A 50 14.44 -7.07 -19.09
CA ASP A 50 13.46 -7.95 -18.43
C ASP A 50 12.38 -7.12 -17.72
N ALA A 51 12.81 -6.09 -16.98
CA ALA A 51 11.89 -5.10 -16.41
C ALA A 51 11.06 -4.43 -17.52
N TYR A 52 11.68 -4.03 -18.63
CA TYR A 52 10.95 -3.39 -19.72
C TYR A 52 9.88 -4.29 -20.33
N GLN A 53 10.19 -5.57 -20.55
CA GLN A 53 9.23 -6.52 -21.11
C GLN A 53 8.06 -6.77 -20.15
N ALA A 54 8.32 -6.84 -18.85
CA ALA A 54 7.28 -7.05 -17.86
C ALA A 54 6.40 -5.81 -17.62
N LEU A 55 6.96 -4.60 -17.77
CA LEU A 55 6.30 -3.32 -17.48
C LEU A 55 5.94 -2.53 -18.76
N ARG A 56 5.93 -3.17 -19.93
CA ARG A 56 5.74 -2.52 -21.24
C ARG A 56 4.46 -1.71 -21.39
N ALA A 57 3.41 -2.03 -20.61
CA ALA A 57 2.17 -1.27 -20.61
C ALA A 57 2.29 0.13 -19.97
N GLY A 58 3.28 0.34 -19.09
CA GLY A 58 3.45 1.58 -18.33
C GLY A 58 4.52 2.54 -18.87
N PHE A 59 5.29 2.12 -19.88
CA PHE A 59 6.44 2.88 -20.40
C PHE A 59 6.47 2.83 -21.93
N LYS A 60 6.75 3.96 -22.57
CA LYS A 60 6.80 4.06 -24.04
C LYS A 60 8.16 3.67 -24.58
N ALA A 61 9.23 3.95 -23.84
CA ALA A 61 10.60 3.68 -24.24
C ALA A 61 11.45 3.13 -23.09
N PRO A 62 12.46 2.30 -23.37
CA PRO A 62 13.41 1.83 -22.36
C PRO A 62 14.18 2.96 -21.67
N ALA A 63 14.40 4.08 -22.36
CA ALA A 63 15.08 5.26 -21.82
C ALA A 63 14.26 5.96 -20.72
N GLU A 64 12.92 5.87 -20.76
CA GLU A 64 12.05 6.44 -19.73
C GLU A 64 12.14 5.68 -18.40
N MET A 65 12.68 4.45 -18.39
CA MET A 65 12.91 3.69 -17.16
C MET A 65 14.18 4.13 -16.42
N VAL A 66 15.08 4.85 -17.06
CA VAL A 66 16.36 5.26 -16.44
C VAL A 66 16.13 6.18 -15.25
N PRO A 67 15.38 7.30 -15.35
CA PRO A 67 15.17 8.19 -14.21
C PRO A 67 14.48 7.52 -13.01
N PRO A 68 13.42 6.70 -13.19
CA PRO A 68 12.82 5.94 -12.09
C PRO A 68 13.77 4.92 -11.46
N LEU A 69 14.66 4.29 -12.24
CA LEU A 69 15.65 3.35 -11.71
C LEU A 69 16.75 4.05 -10.92
N ASP A 70 17.20 5.22 -11.37
CA ASP A 70 18.18 6.03 -10.64
C ASP A 70 17.60 6.47 -9.28
N LEU A 71 16.34 6.92 -9.26
CA LEU A 71 15.64 7.25 -8.01
C LEU A 71 15.56 6.04 -7.05
N LEU A 72 15.27 4.85 -7.56
CA LEU A 72 15.26 3.63 -6.75
C LEU A 72 16.66 3.24 -6.26
N ALA A 73 17.71 3.54 -7.03
CA ALA A 73 19.09 3.33 -6.62
C ALA A 73 19.52 4.30 -5.52
N GLU A 74 19.11 5.57 -5.61
CA GLU A 74 19.35 6.58 -4.57
C GLU A 74 18.69 6.21 -3.24
N HIS A 75 17.52 5.57 -3.28
CA HIS A 75 16.82 5.07 -2.09
C HIS A 75 17.32 3.70 -1.58
N ASP A 76 18.44 3.18 -2.10
CA ASP A 76 19.02 1.87 -1.73
C ASP A 76 18.05 0.68 -1.91
N VAL A 77 17.08 0.84 -2.82
CA VAL A 77 16.11 -0.21 -3.18
C VAL A 77 16.76 -1.19 -4.16
N ILE A 78 17.49 -0.67 -5.13
CA ILE A 78 18.20 -1.44 -6.15
C ILE A 78 19.66 -0.98 -6.24
N ARG A 79 20.55 -1.88 -6.67
CA ARG A 79 21.94 -1.56 -6.94
C ARG A 79 22.28 -1.96 -8.36
N CYS A 80 22.79 -1.01 -9.15
CA CYS A 80 23.33 -1.32 -10.46
C CYS A 80 24.61 -2.15 -10.29
N ARG A 81 24.62 -3.39 -10.79
CA ARG A 81 25.81 -4.23 -10.71
C ARG A 81 26.78 -3.77 -11.81
N PRO A 82 28.02 -3.38 -11.47
CA PRO A 82 29.00 -3.02 -12.49
C PRO A 82 29.23 -4.22 -13.41
N GLU A 83 29.25 -3.97 -14.71
CA GLU A 83 29.38 -5.02 -15.70
C GLU A 83 30.70 -5.77 -15.50
N PRO A 84 30.70 -7.12 -15.49
CA PRO A 84 31.94 -7.86 -15.37
C PRO A 84 32.87 -7.50 -16.53
N PRO A 85 34.15 -7.20 -16.29
CA PRO A 85 35.09 -6.81 -17.34
C PRO A 85 35.17 -7.93 -18.39
N ARG A 86 34.89 -7.60 -19.66
CA ARG A 86 34.82 -8.59 -20.75
C ARG A 86 36.04 -8.53 -21.65
N SER A 87 36.47 -9.72 -22.08
CA SER A 87 37.64 -9.99 -22.92
C SER A 87 37.32 -10.30 -24.39
N ARG A 88 36.05 -10.21 -24.85
CA ARG A 88 35.64 -10.64 -26.20
C ARG A 88 34.81 -9.59 -26.96
N PRO A 89 34.99 -9.41 -28.29
CA PRO A 89 34.18 -8.49 -29.10
C PRO A 89 32.74 -9.00 -29.25
N GLY A 90 31.74 -8.16 -28.94
CA GLY A 90 30.31 -8.47 -29.09
C GLY A 90 29.41 -7.35 -28.55
N ARG A 91 28.08 -7.43 -28.82
CA ARG A 91 27.09 -6.46 -28.31
C ARG A 91 27.10 -6.44 -26.78
N PRO A 92 27.13 -5.26 -26.13
CA PRO A 92 27.12 -5.18 -24.68
C PRO A 92 25.84 -5.85 -24.13
N PRO A 93 25.95 -6.62 -23.03
CA PRO A 93 24.81 -7.17 -22.32
C PRO A 93 24.01 -6.05 -21.66
N SER A 94 22.74 -6.32 -21.38
CA SER A 94 21.90 -5.36 -20.66
C SER A 94 22.43 -5.16 -19.23
N PRO A 95 22.39 -3.92 -18.68
CA PRO A 95 22.70 -3.66 -17.28
C PRO A 95 21.88 -4.56 -16.35
N VAL A 96 22.54 -5.11 -15.34
CA VAL A 96 21.94 -5.99 -14.32
C VAL A 96 21.75 -5.18 -13.04
N PHE A 97 20.54 -5.21 -12.49
CA PHE A 97 20.18 -4.58 -11.23
C PHE A 97 19.93 -5.67 -10.19
N ASP A 98 20.61 -5.56 -9.04
CA ASP A 98 20.35 -6.42 -7.88
C ASP A 98 19.37 -5.70 -6.94
N VAL A 99 18.42 -6.45 -6.39
CA VAL A 99 17.38 -5.93 -5.50
C VAL A 99 17.79 -6.13 -4.05
N ASN A 100 17.58 -5.11 -3.21
CA ASN A 100 17.88 -5.21 -1.79
C ASN A 100 17.04 -6.32 -1.11
N PRO A 101 17.65 -7.33 -0.47
CA PRO A 101 16.93 -8.44 0.15
C PRO A 101 16.02 -8.02 1.32
N ARG A 102 16.26 -6.84 1.91
CA ARG A 102 15.38 -6.29 2.97
C ARG A 102 13.97 -6.00 2.45
N LEU A 103 13.81 -5.74 1.16
CA LEU A 103 12.50 -5.53 0.53
C LEU A 103 11.63 -6.78 0.57
N HIS A 104 12.24 -7.97 0.48
CA HIS A 104 11.54 -9.25 0.54
C HIS A 104 11.19 -9.65 1.98
N THR A 105 12.01 -9.23 2.95
CA THR A 105 11.84 -9.59 4.37
C THR A 105 10.60 -8.93 5.00
N HIS A 106 10.27 -7.69 4.61
CA HIS A 106 9.10 -7.00 5.16
C HIS A 106 7.77 -7.59 4.67
N ASN A 107 7.75 -8.23 3.49
CA ASN A 107 6.55 -8.84 2.93
C ASN A 107 6.21 -10.18 3.60
N ALA A 108 7.21 -10.89 4.15
CA ALA A 108 7.00 -12.14 4.87
C ALA A 108 6.15 -11.99 6.15
N ARG A 109 6.07 -10.78 6.72
CA ARG A 109 5.28 -10.49 7.94
C ARG A 109 3.77 -10.38 7.69
N ASN A 110 3.31 -10.36 6.44
CA ASN A 110 1.88 -10.28 6.12
C ASN A 110 1.18 -11.66 6.10
N THR A 111 1.77 -12.68 6.75
CA THR A 111 1.18 -14.04 6.87
C THR A 111 -0.06 -14.08 7.75
N HIS A 112 -0.41 -13.01 8.47
CA HIS A 112 -1.56 -12.96 9.37
C HIS A 112 -2.88 -12.61 8.66
N ASN A 113 -2.89 -12.36 7.35
CA ASN A 113 -4.13 -12.07 6.60
C ASN A 113 -4.59 -13.22 5.68
N SER A 114 -4.03 -14.42 5.80
CA SER A 114 -4.41 -15.58 4.96
C SER A 114 -5.14 -16.70 5.70
N VAL A 115 -5.49 -16.54 6.98
CA VAL A 115 -6.25 -17.54 7.75
C VAL A 115 -7.35 -16.86 8.54
N LEU A 116 -8.48 -16.57 7.87
CA LEU A 116 -9.82 -16.51 8.47
C LEU A 116 -10.86 -16.53 7.35
N GLY A 117 -10.72 -17.52 6.46
CA GLY A 117 -11.70 -17.89 5.44
C GLY A 117 -12.16 -19.33 5.63
N ALA A 118 -12.47 -19.73 6.86
CA ALA A 118 -13.15 -21.00 7.16
C ALA A 118 -13.63 -21.03 8.62
N SER A 119 -14.63 -20.21 8.96
CA SER A 119 -15.65 -20.61 9.93
C SER A 119 -16.89 -19.75 9.74
N ALA A 120 -17.78 -20.22 8.88
CA ALA A 120 -19.18 -19.88 9.02
C ALA A 120 -19.64 -20.44 10.38
N ARG A 121 -19.94 -19.55 11.33
CA ARG A 121 -21.04 -19.65 12.32
C ARG A 121 -20.91 -18.54 13.38
N ASN A 122 -22.01 -17.81 13.54
CA ASN A 122 -22.37 -16.96 14.67
C ASN A 122 -21.81 -15.51 14.70
N SER A 123 -22.49 -14.61 13.97
CA SER A 123 -22.60 -13.21 14.40
C SER A 123 -24.08 -12.81 14.34
N VAL A 124 -24.75 -12.96 15.47
CA VAL A 124 -26.08 -12.40 15.72
C VAL A 124 -25.93 -11.53 16.97
N ASN A 125 -25.81 -10.22 16.77
CA ASN A 125 -26.43 -9.15 17.56
C ASN A 125 -25.69 -7.82 17.39
N SER A 126 -26.30 -6.93 16.61
CA SER A 126 -26.54 -5.56 17.09
C SER A 126 -27.72 -5.00 16.30
N VAL A 127 -28.93 -5.34 16.75
CA VAL A 127 -30.14 -4.62 16.32
C VAL A 127 -30.11 -3.29 17.05
N GLN A 128 -30.13 -2.22 16.26
CA GLN A 128 -30.37 -0.86 16.74
C GLN A 128 -31.80 -0.81 17.26
N ASP A 129 -31.94 -0.70 18.58
CA ASP A 129 -33.18 -0.39 19.27
C ASP A 129 -33.45 1.12 19.16
N PHE A 130 -34.34 1.49 18.25
CA PHE A 130 -34.99 2.81 18.24
C PHE A 130 -36.50 2.55 18.24
N GLY A 131 -37.08 2.46 19.44
CA GLY A 131 -38.51 2.22 19.58
C GLY A 131 -39.02 2.56 20.98
N ALA A 132 -39.50 3.79 21.12
CA ALA A 132 -40.58 4.22 22.01
C ALA A 132 -40.57 3.67 23.46
N ALA A 133 -40.11 4.50 24.39
CA ALA A 133 -40.52 4.40 25.79
C ALA A 133 -42.00 4.83 25.91
N GLU A 134 -42.92 3.86 25.90
CA GLU A 134 -44.23 3.99 26.53
C GLU A 134 -44.14 3.35 27.93
N PRO A 135 -44.39 4.09 29.03
CA PRO A 135 -44.47 3.48 30.35
C PRO A 135 -45.90 2.98 30.62
N ALA A 136 -46.02 1.67 30.74
CA ALA A 136 -47.20 0.97 31.24
C ALA A 136 -47.27 0.95 32.78
N ALA A 137 -48.52 0.96 33.27
CA ALA A 137 -49.00 0.55 34.59
C ALA A 137 -48.76 1.54 35.76
N ALA A 138 -49.68 1.77 36.70
CA ALA A 138 -50.69 0.87 37.26
C ALA A 138 -51.79 1.62 38.06
N SER A 139 -52.96 1.01 38.11
CA SER A 139 -54.15 1.18 38.97
C SER A 139 -54.12 2.11 40.19
N ALA A 140 -55.21 2.86 40.38
CA ALA A 140 -55.89 2.95 41.67
C ALA A 140 -57.36 3.30 41.48
N ARG A 141 -58.24 2.37 41.89
CA ARG A 141 -59.66 2.61 42.18
C ARG A 141 -59.76 3.54 43.40
N LYS A 142 -60.72 4.46 43.37
CA LYS A 142 -61.46 4.86 44.57
C LYS A 142 -62.88 5.19 44.15
N ASP A 143 -63.80 4.43 44.72
CA ASP A 143 -65.24 4.60 44.70
C ASP A 143 -65.68 5.87 45.49
N ASP A 144 -66.99 6.11 45.43
CA ASP A 144 -67.86 6.99 46.26
C ASP A 144 -68.15 8.38 45.66
N ASP A 145 -69.32 8.62 45.03
CA ASP A 145 -70.71 8.80 45.52
C ASP A 145 -71.08 10.23 45.97
N ASP A 146 -72.28 10.63 45.54
CA ASP A 146 -73.17 11.72 45.97
C ASP A 146 -72.80 13.21 45.75
N ALA A 147 -73.47 13.82 44.75
CA ALA A 147 -74.55 14.83 44.93
C ALA A 147 -75.02 15.42 43.59
#